data_AF-A0A7S1FBF6-F1
#
_entry.id   AF-A0A7S1FBF6-F1
#
_cell.length_a   1.000
_cell.length_b   1.000
_cell.length_c   1.000
_cell.angle_alpha   90.00
_cell.angle_beta   90.00
_cell.angle_gamma   90.00
#
_symmetry.space_group_name_H-M   'P 1'
#
loop_
_entity.id
_entity.type
_entity.pdbx_description
1 polymer ?
#
loop_
_entity_poly.entity_id
_entity_poly.type
_entity_poly.pdbx_seq_one_letter_code
_entity_poly.pdbx_strand_id
1 'polypeptide(L)'
;IRYADTGNMFQYWSALHWSFAQMTPGAPPMKPLTSVEHMFNICCLLLGMLLFSSVVSSMTTAMMQWRKVRLDRSRLFNELDALMAERKIRHDISMQAREQVKIRISAQKRSVFFQDVDALKLLSQGLYFEIHEDACRQQIT
;
A
#
# COMPACT_ATOMS: atom_id res chain seq x y z
N ILE A 1 1.65 14.23 -45.72
CA ILE A 1 0.48 13.36 -45.40
C ILE A 1 -0.17 13.99 -44.18
N ARG A 2 -1.45 14.37 -44.24
CA ARG A 2 -2.12 14.92 -43.05
C ARG A 2 -2.33 13.78 -42.05
N TYR A 3 -2.28 14.08 -40.76
CA TYR A 3 -2.49 13.07 -39.71
C TYR A 3 -3.81 12.30 -39.88
N ALA A 4 -4.87 12.99 -40.33
CA ALA A 4 -6.17 12.41 -40.64
C ALA A 4 -6.14 11.34 -41.75
N ASP A 5 -5.15 11.38 -42.64
CA ASP A 5 -5.02 10.45 -43.78
C ASP A 5 -4.20 9.20 -43.42
N THR A 6 -3.71 9.10 -42.17
CA THR A 6 -2.94 7.94 -41.71
C THR A 6 -3.85 6.81 -41.22
N GLY A 7 -3.36 5.57 -41.20
CA GLY A 7 -4.15 4.43 -40.74
C GLY A 7 -4.62 4.58 -39.29
N ASN A 8 -5.85 4.13 -39.00
CA ASN A 8 -6.50 4.27 -37.68
C ASN A 8 -5.63 3.79 -36.50
N MET A 9 -4.87 2.70 -36.71
CA MET A 9 -3.96 2.16 -35.70
C MET A 9 -2.83 3.14 -35.35
N PHE A 10 -2.26 3.81 -36.36
CA PHE A 10 -1.23 4.83 -36.14
C PHE A 10 -1.79 6.04 -35.39
N GLN A 11 -3.03 6.45 -35.71
CA GLN A 11 -3.69 7.54 -35.00
C GLN A 11 -3.96 7.20 -33.53
N TYR A 12 -4.40 5.98 -33.25
CA TYR A 12 -4.63 5.52 -31.88
C TYR A 12 -3.33 5.52 -31.06
N TRP A 13 -2.26 4.90 -31.57
CA TRP A 13 -0.97 4.87 -30.88
C TRP A 13 -0.36 6.26 -30.69
N SER A 14 -0.53 7.15 -31.67
CA SER A 14 -0.04 8.52 -31.58
C SER A 14 -0.80 9.33 -30.53
N ALA A 15 -2.13 9.19 -30.47
CA ALA A 15 -2.95 9.83 -29.44
C ALA A 15 -2.66 9.27 -28.05
N LEU A 16 -2.48 7.95 -27.93
CA LEU A 16 -2.10 7.30 -26.68
C LEU A 16 -0.72 7.78 -26.21
N HIS A 17 0.28 7.77 -27.09
CA HIS A 17 1.61 8.28 -26.77
C HIS A 17 1.58 9.75 -26.35
N TRP A 18 0.79 10.59 -27.04
CA TRP A 18 0.60 11.98 -26.65
C TRP A 18 0.02 12.11 -25.23
N SER A 19 -0.98 11.30 -24.86
CA SER A 19 -1.55 11.32 -23.50
C SER A 19 -0.54 10.92 -22.42
N PHE A 20 0.27 9.88 -22.65
CA PHE A 20 1.35 9.48 -21.73
C PHE A 20 2.45 10.54 -21.60
N ALA A 21 2.75 11.25 -22.69
CA ALA A 21 3.69 12.38 -22.69
C ALA A 21 3.16 13.59 -21.90
N GLN A 22 1.86 13.67 -21.56
CA GLN A 22 1.36 14.69 -20.63
C GLN A 22 1.61 14.33 -19.16
N MET A 23 1.78 13.03 -18.86
CA MET A 23 2.05 12.53 -17.49
C MET A 23 3.54 12.51 -17.15
N THR A 24 4.40 12.49 -18.18
CA THR A 24 5.85 12.37 -18.05
C THR A 24 6.54 13.51 -18.82
N PRO A 25 7.69 14.02 -18.39
CA PRO A 25 8.44 15.02 -19.17
C PRO A 25 9.04 14.36 -20.42
N GLY A 26 8.22 14.13 -21.44
CA GLY A 26 8.58 13.57 -22.73
C GLY A 26 8.21 14.51 -23.87
N ALA A 27 8.91 14.42 -25.00
CA ALA A 27 8.58 15.21 -26.19
C ALA A 27 7.32 14.63 -26.86
N PRO A 28 6.19 15.37 -26.90
CA PRO A 28 4.97 14.85 -27.52
C PRO A 28 5.15 14.75 -29.04
N PRO A 29 4.59 13.70 -29.68
CA PRO A 29 4.72 13.49 -31.13
C PRO A 29 3.99 14.58 -31.95
N MET A 30 2.99 15.24 -31.35
CA MET A 30 2.21 16.30 -31.97
C MET A 30 2.26 17.57 -31.13
N LYS A 31 2.43 18.71 -31.81
CA LYS A 31 2.48 20.04 -31.21
C LYS A 31 1.18 20.79 -31.52
N PRO A 32 0.63 21.55 -30.56
CA PRO A 32 -0.48 22.44 -30.83
C PRO A 32 -0.08 23.50 -31.87
N LEU A 33 -1.00 23.85 -32.76
CA LEU A 33 -0.84 24.89 -33.78
C LEU A 33 -1.77 26.08 -33.56
N THR A 34 -2.87 25.87 -32.83
CA THR A 34 -3.87 26.91 -32.52
C THR A 34 -3.90 27.25 -31.04
N SER A 35 -4.32 28.48 -30.69
CA SER A 35 -4.42 28.94 -29.30
C SER A 35 -5.37 28.06 -28.46
N VAL A 36 -6.41 27.50 -29.07
CA VAL A 36 -7.35 26.58 -28.40
C VAL A 36 -6.67 25.25 -28.07
N GLU A 37 -5.91 24.68 -29.02
CA GLU A 37 -5.13 23.46 -28.79
C GLU A 37 -4.06 23.68 -27.71
N HIS A 38 -3.44 24.86 -27.66
CA HIS A 38 -2.50 25.22 -26.59
C HIS A 38 -3.16 25.21 -25.21
N MET A 39 -4.34 25.83 -25.07
CA MET A 39 -5.08 25.84 -23.81
C MET A 39 -5.44 24.42 -23.36
N PHE A 40 -5.96 23.60 -24.27
CA PHE A 40 -6.28 22.20 -24.01
C PHE A 40 -5.04 21.41 -23.55
N ASN A 41 -3.90 21.58 -24.24
CA ASN A 41 -2.65 20.93 -23.88
C ASN A 41 -2.17 21.33 -22.47
N ILE A 42 -2.28 22.62 -22.09
CA ILE A 42 -1.94 23.09 -20.73
C ILE A 42 -2.83 22.43 -19.69
N CYS A 43 -4.15 22.36 -19.93
CA CYS A 43 -5.08 21.69 -19.02
C CYS A 43 -4.74 20.19 -18.86
N CYS A 44 -4.46 19.48 -19.95
CA CYS A 44 -4.06 18.07 -19.91
C CYS A 44 -2.74 17.86 -19.16
N LEU A 45 -1.78 18.77 -19.32
CA LEU A 45 -0.49 18.70 -18.63
C LEU A 45 -0.66 18.88 -17.11
N LEU A 46 -1.49 19.84 -16.68
CA LEU A 46 -1.80 20.03 -15.25
C LEU A 46 -2.50 18.80 -14.66
N LEU A 47 -3.50 18.24 -15.35
CA LEU A 47 -4.18 17.01 -14.92
C LEU A 47 -3.21 15.82 -14.89
N GLY A 48 -2.37 15.68 -15.92
CA GLY A 48 -1.35 14.64 -16.01
C GLY A 48 -0.37 14.70 -14.84
N MET A 49 0.08 15.89 -14.47
CA MET A 49 0.95 16.12 -13.31
C MET A 49 0.28 15.74 -11.99
N LEU A 50 -0.98 16.12 -11.77
CA LEU A 50 -1.72 15.77 -10.55
C LEU A 50 -1.96 14.27 -10.44
N LEU A 51 -2.36 13.62 -11.54
CA LEU A 51 -2.58 12.17 -11.59
C LEU A 51 -1.27 11.42 -11.35
N PHE A 52 -0.20 11.81 -12.04
CA PHE A 52 1.11 11.19 -11.87
C PHE A 52 1.61 11.33 -10.42
N SER A 53 1.51 12.51 -9.84
CA SER A 53 1.88 12.75 -8.44
C SER A 53 1.08 11.87 -7.47
N SER A 54 -0.22 11.71 -7.71
CA SER A 54 -1.09 10.86 -6.89
C SER A 54 -0.71 9.37 -7.01
N VAL A 55 -0.39 8.91 -8.22
CA VAL A 55 0.09 7.54 -8.45
C VAL A 55 1.42 7.31 -7.73
N VAL A 56 2.40 8.20 -7.88
CA VAL A 56 3.69 8.10 -7.20
C VAL A 56 3.53 8.11 -5.67
N SER A 57 2.66 8.98 -5.15
CA SER A 57 2.38 9.06 -3.71
C SER A 57 1.76 7.77 -3.17
N SER A 58 0.77 7.21 -3.86
CA SER A 58 0.12 5.95 -3.44
C SER A 58 1.10 4.77 -3.50
N MET A 59 1.92 4.68 -4.55
CA MET A 59 2.99 3.69 -4.64
C MET A 59 4.01 3.83 -3.51
N THR A 60 4.47 5.06 -3.24
CA THR A 60 5.41 5.34 -2.16
C THR A 60 4.83 4.97 -0.80
N THR A 61 3.56 5.31 -0.55
CA THR A 61 2.87 4.96 0.68
C THR A 61 2.76 3.45 0.86
N ALA A 62 2.39 2.72 -0.20
CA ALA A 62 2.33 1.25 -0.18
C ALA A 62 3.72 0.63 0.09
N MET A 63 4.78 1.14 -0.55
CA MET A 63 6.15 0.70 -0.30
C MET A 63 6.58 0.97 1.15
N MET A 64 6.25 2.15 1.69
CA MET A 64 6.56 2.51 3.07
C MET A 64 5.81 1.65 4.09
N GLN A 65 4.54 1.36 3.85
CA GLN A 65 3.75 0.43 4.67
C GLN A 65 4.37 -0.98 4.66
N TRP A 66 4.74 -1.47 3.47
CA TRP A 66 5.40 -2.76 3.34
C TRP A 66 6.75 -2.81 4.08
N ARG A 67 7.56 -1.75 3.94
CA ARG A 67 8.83 -1.60 4.64
C ARG A 67 8.64 -1.53 6.16
N LYS A 68 7.63 -0.81 6.65
CA LYS A 68 7.29 -0.71 8.07
C LYS A 68 6.97 -2.09 8.65
N VAL A 69 6.08 -2.86 8.02
CA VAL A 69 5.75 -4.23 8.47
C VAL A 69 6.99 -5.12 8.55
N ARG A 70 7.92 -4.99 7.61
CA ARG A 70 9.18 -5.76 7.62
C ARG A 70 10.12 -5.31 8.74
N LEU A 71 10.26 -4.01 8.95
CA LEU A 71 11.10 -3.44 10.00
C LEU A 71 10.57 -3.77 11.40
N ASP A 72 9.26 -3.65 11.62
CA ASP A 72 8.63 -3.95 12.91
C ASP A 72 8.83 -5.42 13.29
N ARG A 73 8.70 -6.34 12.33
CA ARG A 73 9.02 -7.76 12.54
C ARG A 73 10.49 -7.97 12.91
N SER A 74 11.40 -7.31 12.20
CA SER A 74 12.83 -7.44 12.49
C SER A 74 13.19 -6.89 13.87
N ARG A 75 12.60 -5.77 14.28
CA ARG A 75 12.80 -5.17 15.60
C ARG A 75 12.37 -6.12 16.71
N LEU A 76 11.17 -6.71 16.59
CA LEU A 76 10.65 -7.63 17.59
C LEU A 76 11.55 -8.87 17.77
N PHE A 77 12.09 -9.43 16.69
CA PHE A 77 13.07 -10.52 16.80
C PHE A 77 14.41 -10.06 17.40
N ASN A 78 14.89 -8.87 17.05
CA ASN A 78 16.13 -8.34 17.62
C ASN A 78 16.00 -8.05 19.13
N GLU A 79 14.85 -7.54 19.58
CA GLU A 79 14.55 -7.32 21.00
C GLU A 79 14.48 -8.65 21.77
N LEU A 80 13.85 -9.67 21.18
CA LEU A 80 13.81 -11.02 21.74
C LEU A 80 15.22 -11.61 21.88
N ASP A 81 16.03 -11.50 20.83
CA ASP A 81 17.42 -11.98 20.82
C ASP A 81 18.28 -11.25 21.87
N ALA A 82 18.12 -9.93 21.99
CA ALA A 82 18.83 -9.12 23.00
C ALA A 82 18.48 -9.54 24.43
N LEU A 83 17.19 -9.75 24.74
CA LEU A 83 16.74 -10.19 26.07
C LEU A 83 17.27 -11.57 26.42
N MET A 84 17.28 -12.50 25.45
CA MET A 84 17.81 -13.85 25.65
C MET A 84 19.32 -13.85 25.89
N ALA A 85 20.05 -12.99 25.17
CA ALA A 85 21.48 -12.83 25.33
C ALA A 85 21.84 -12.22 26.70
N GLU A 86 21.13 -11.19 27.14
CA GLU A 86 21.34 -10.53 28.43
C GLU A 86 21.10 -11.48 29.61
N ARG A 87 20.04 -12.29 29.52
CA ARG A 87 19.66 -13.26 30.56
C ARG A 87 20.45 -14.57 30.51
N LYS A 88 21.39 -14.74 29.57
CA LYS A 88 22.16 -15.99 29.32
C LYS A 88 21.25 -17.22 29.23
N ILE A 89 20.11 -17.08 28.54
CA ILE A 89 19.18 -18.19 28.35
C ILE A 89 19.85 -19.25 27.50
N ARG A 90 19.63 -20.52 27.84
CA ARG A 90 20.17 -21.64 27.06
C ARG A 90 19.64 -21.57 25.62
N HIS A 91 20.53 -21.86 24.68
CA HIS A 91 20.26 -21.76 23.24
C HIS A 91 19.08 -22.64 22.78
N ASP A 92 18.84 -23.78 23.44
CA ASP A 92 17.70 -24.68 23.13
C ASP A 92 16.35 -23.99 23.36
N ILE A 93 16.18 -23.32 24.51
CA ILE A 93 14.97 -22.60 24.88
C ILE A 93 14.79 -21.35 24.03
N SER A 94 15.88 -20.64 23.72
CA SER A 94 15.85 -19.46 22.85
C SER A 94 15.34 -19.78 21.44
N MET A 95 15.79 -20.89 20.85
CA MET A 95 15.31 -21.33 19.54
C MET A 95 13.82 -21.70 19.58
N GLN A 96 13.39 -22.46 20.59
CA GLN A 96 11.98 -22.85 20.75
C GLN A 96 11.09 -21.61 20.93
N ALA A 97 11.51 -20.65 21.75
CA ALA A 97 10.78 -19.41 21.96
C ALA A 97 10.68 -18.59 20.66
N ARG A 98 11.75 -18.47 19.88
CA ARG A 98 11.73 -17.75 18.60
C ARG A 98 10.78 -18.39 17.59
N GLU A 99 10.77 -19.72 17.50
CA GLU A 99 9.88 -20.43 16.58
C GLU A 99 8.41 -20.29 17.01
N GLN A 100 8.13 -20.38 18.31
CA GLN A 100 6.79 -20.11 18.84
C GLN A 100 6.33 -18.68 18.53
N VAL A 101 7.18 -17.67 18.75
CA VAL A 101 6.87 -16.27 18.44
C VAL A 101 6.60 -16.08 16.96
N LYS A 102 7.39 -16.70 16.08
CA LYS A 102 7.17 -16.66 14.62
C LYS A 102 5.83 -17.27 14.22
N ILE A 103 5.49 -18.45 14.75
CA ILE A 103 4.19 -19.10 14.50
C ILE A 103 3.05 -18.22 15.00
N ARG A 104 3.16 -17.67 16.22
CA ARG A 104 2.12 -16.83 16.81
C ARG A 104 1.93 -15.50 16.07
N ILE A 105 2.99 -14.83 15.62
CA ILE A 105 2.88 -13.61 14.79
C ILE A 105 2.20 -13.90 13.45
N SER A 106 2.43 -15.09 12.89
CA SER A 106 1.80 -15.54 11.64
C SER A 106 0.30 -15.80 11.84
N ALA A 107 -0.07 -16.40 12.98
CA ALA A 107 -1.44 -16.72 13.35
C ALA A 107 -2.23 -15.51 13.89
N GLN A 108 -1.58 -14.59 14.60
CA GLN A 108 -2.18 -13.37 15.17
C GLN A 108 -2.63 -12.39 14.07
N LYS A 109 -2.01 -12.42 12.89
CA LYS A 109 -2.54 -11.72 11.70
C LYS A 109 -3.96 -12.15 11.31
N ARG A 110 -4.41 -13.32 11.79
CA ARG A 110 -5.76 -13.89 11.59
C ARG A 110 -6.67 -13.72 12.80
N SER A 111 -6.12 -13.40 13.98
CA SER A 111 -6.81 -13.30 15.26
C SER A 111 -6.35 -12.00 15.92
N VAL A 112 -7.02 -10.91 15.56
CA VAL A 112 -6.85 -9.64 16.28
C VAL A 112 -7.53 -9.82 17.62
N PHE A 113 -6.76 -9.71 18.71
CA PHE A 113 -7.31 -9.84 20.06
C PHE A 113 -8.30 -8.70 20.34
N PHE A 114 -9.46 -9.06 20.86
CA PHE A 114 -10.56 -8.13 21.18
C PHE A 114 -10.15 -6.97 22.12
N GLN A 115 -9.12 -7.18 22.94
CA GLN A 115 -8.62 -6.16 23.88
C GLN A 115 -7.65 -5.15 23.23
N ASP A 116 -7.01 -5.51 22.12
CA ASP A 116 -6.01 -4.68 21.44
C ASP A 116 -6.62 -3.78 20.35
N VAL A 117 -7.93 -3.86 20.10
CA VAL A 117 -8.59 -2.98 19.14
C VAL A 117 -9.11 -1.74 19.85
N ASP A 118 -8.38 -0.64 19.78
CA ASP A 118 -8.82 0.64 20.35
C ASP A 118 -10.16 1.12 19.77
N ALA A 119 -10.53 0.67 18.56
CA ALA A 119 -11.85 0.93 17.98
C ALA A 119 -13.00 0.28 18.77
N LEU A 120 -12.76 -0.81 19.51
CA LEU A 120 -13.76 -1.43 20.38
C LEU A 120 -14.11 -0.56 21.59
N LYS A 121 -13.23 0.36 22.00
CA LYS A 121 -13.49 1.33 23.08
C LYS A 121 -14.40 2.49 22.63
N LEU A 122 -14.58 2.67 21.33
CA LEU A 122 -15.43 3.72 20.73
C LEU A 122 -16.86 3.25 20.47
N LEU A 123 -17.13 1.96 20.65
CA LEU A 123 -18.45 1.36 20.42
C LEU A 123 -19.38 1.60 21.62
N SER A 124 -20.68 1.67 21.35
CA SER A 124 -21.69 1.70 22.43
C SER A 124 -21.63 0.38 23.21
N GLN A 125 -21.90 0.42 24.51
CA GLN A 125 -21.76 -0.77 25.35
C GLN A 125 -22.64 -1.95 24.89
N GLY A 126 -23.79 -1.68 24.28
CA GLY A 126 -24.66 -2.71 23.71
C GLY A 126 -24.00 -3.45 22.54
N LEU A 127 -23.42 -2.72 21.60
CA LEU A 127 -22.77 -3.32 20.42
C LEU A 127 -21.43 -3.98 20.77
N TYR A 128 -20.71 -3.46 21.76
CA TYR A 128 -19.51 -4.12 22.30
C TYR A 128 -19.85 -5.50 22.89
N PHE A 129 -20.94 -5.59 23.66
CA PHE A 129 -21.36 -6.84 24.31
C PHE A 129 -21.79 -7.89 23.29
N GLU A 130 -22.56 -7.50 22.28
CA GLU A 130 -23.03 -8.39 21.21
C GLU A 130 -21.87 -8.97 20.39
N ILE A 131 -20.90 -8.14 20.00
CA ILE A 131 -19.70 -8.62 19.28
C ILE A 131 -18.84 -9.52 20.20
N HIS A 132 -18.78 -9.24 21.50
CA HIS A 132 -18.03 -10.08 22.44
C HIS A 132 -18.66 -11.47 22.62
N GLU A 133 -19.99 -11.52 22.70
CA GLU A 133 -20.76 -12.76 22.77
C GLU A 133 -20.55 -13.61 21.51
N ASP A 134 -20.67 -13.00 20.32
CA ASP A 134 -20.46 -13.69 19.04
C ASP A 134 -19.01 -14.17 18.85
N ALA A 135 -18.02 -13.38 19.26
CA ALA A 135 -16.61 -13.77 19.19
C ALA A 135 -16.30 -14.97 20.10
N CYS A 136 -16.88 -15.02 21.30
CA CYS A 136 -16.73 -16.13 22.23
C CYS A 136 -17.36 -17.42 21.68
N ARG A 137 -18.50 -17.30 20.99
CA ARG A 137 -19.24 -18.42 20.39
C ARG A 137 -18.46 -19.10 19.24
N GLN A 138 -17.75 -18.32 18.42
CA GLN A 138 -16.93 -18.86 17.31
C GLN A 138 -15.67 -19.59 17.77
N GLN A 139 -15.18 -19.34 18.98
CA GLN A 139 -13.94 -19.95 19.48
C GLN A 139 -14.12 -21.38 20.03
N ILE A 140 -15.37 -21.82 20.20
CA ILE A 140 -15.76 -23.13 20.77
C ILE A 140 -16.14 -24.16 19.67
N THR A 141 -16.27 -23.73 18.40
CA THR A 141 -16.57 -24.60 17.25
C THR A 141 -15.33 -24.85 16.42
#